data_AF-A0A855LK58-F1
#
_entry.id   AF-A0A855LK58-F1
#
_cell.length_a   1.000
_cell.length_b   1.000
_cell.length_c   1.000
_cell.angle_alpha   90.00
_cell.angle_beta   90.00
_cell.angle_gamma   90.00
#
_symmetry.space_group_name_H-M   'P 1'
#
loop_
_entity.id
_entity.type
_entity.pdbx_description
1 polymer ?
#
loop_
_entity_poly.entity_id
_entity_poly.type
_entity_poly.pdbx_seq_one_letter_code
_entity_poly.pdbx_strand_id
1 'polypeptide(L)'
;MSTVNISEYSDSWVESFLRESKLIGSVVSCTKIYIDHVGSTSVKGLSSKPIIDMLISISDWSLVDTLVNELRGIGYDLNEQCDDAPRFYLTKYTSDDSVSFHIHVCKPHSRWGRDMLVFKNELASDETLADDYVELKKHLAEIYHDDAKAYGLGKKDFIEGRLREVYSEFSINRLLSHQRAESNRAEKLQMLMMFTQLLVAVIAAISVFSNDNKYLFVYAVLGFVLMLLWFYLSQGQLLHRSAGDQARRAVLLMSGLEMEPSAGQQLRISDGFRVAISPNMIRREEDHFATRETPGNKRLAEMIEESSYWTRDLQNTSSQAMAGLLFLLVATVFVVSGAAVASLKSDGLITMSRVMIAIMVFVISSDALGLLLSYRNSASTIDEIFKRVEVAAARGYRESDVLLLMSDYNAAIERAPTTLPWVYKLSHAGLNKRWQAYIEAKLLGDFSEKST
;
A
#
# COMPACT_ATOMS: atom_id res chain seq x y z
N MET A 1 20.16 -20.46 -34.89
CA MET A 1 21.28 -21.12 -34.17
C MET A 1 20.72 -22.14 -33.21
N SER A 2 21.20 -23.38 -33.26
CA SER A 2 20.75 -24.50 -32.43
C SER A 2 21.49 -24.65 -31.11
N THR A 3 22.65 -23.99 -30.93
CA THR A 3 23.50 -24.15 -29.74
C THR A 3 23.15 -23.18 -28.61
N VAL A 4 23.07 -23.69 -27.38
CA VAL A 4 22.81 -22.93 -26.16
C VAL A 4 24.13 -22.63 -25.46
N ASN A 5 24.63 -21.40 -25.60
CA ASN A 5 25.82 -20.92 -24.89
C ASN A 5 25.46 -19.84 -23.87
N ILE A 6 25.93 -20.00 -22.63
CA ILE A 6 25.76 -19.03 -21.54
C ILE A 6 27.04 -18.21 -21.41
N SER A 7 26.91 -16.89 -21.51
CA SER A 7 28.02 -15.96 -21.30
C SER A 7 27.85 -15.19 -20.00
N GLU A 8 28.96 -14.72 -19.46
CA GLU A 8 28.95 -13.77 -18.34
C GLU A 8 28.23 -12.47 -18.72
N TYR A 9 27.73 -11.79 -17.70
CA TYR A 9 27.04 -10.51 -17.88
C TYR A 9 27.94 -9.48 -18.58
N SER A 10 27.35 -8.72 -19.52
CA SER A 10 28.01 -7.63 -20.20
C SER A 10 27.18 -6.34 -20.15
N ASP A 11 27.81 -5.23 -19.71
CA ASP A 11 27.17 -3.91 -19.72
C ASP A 11 26.74 -3.48 -21.14
N SER A 12 27.39 -4.02 -22.19
CA SER A 12 27.03 -3.75 -23.59
C SER A 12 25.63 -4.22 -23.98
N TRP A 13 25.00 -5.10 -23.18
CA TRP A 13 23.61 -5.53 -23.40
C TRP A 13 22.63 -4.39 -23.19
N VAL A 14 22.87 -3.53 -22.20
CA VAL A 14 22.03 -2.34 -21.95
C VAL A 14 22.13 -1.37 -23.12
N GLU A 15 23.35 -1.13 -23.62
CA GLU A 15 23.57 -0.27 -24.78
C GLU A 15 22.92 -0.83 -26.06
N SER A 16 22.98 -2.16 -26.24
CA SER A 16 22.36 -2.85 -27.37
C SER A 16 20.84 -2.72 -27.32
N PHE A 17 20.24 -2.91 -26.14
CA PHE A 17 18.81 -2.65 -25.92
C PHE A 17 18.43 -1.20 -26.25
N LEU A 18 19.15 -0.22 -25.70
CA LEU A 18 18.84 1.20 -25.91
C LEU A 18 18.92 1.59 -27.39
N ARG A 19 19.91 1.06 -28.12
CA ARG A 19 20.07 1.30 -29.55
C ARG A 19 18.91 0.69 -30.35
N GLU A 20 18.56 -0.55 -30.07
CA GLU A 20 17.48 -1.24 -30.80
C GLU A 20 16.10 -0.64 -30.45
N SER A 21 15.85 -0.31 -29.18
CA SER A 21 14.65 0.38 -28.74
C SER A 21 14.47 1.73 -29.46
N LYS A 22 15.56 2.49 -29.63
CA LYS A 22 15.55 3.75 -30.41
C LYS A 22 15.28 3.52 -31.89
N LEU A 23 15.85 2.46 -32.49
CA LEU A 23 15.58 2.08 -33.88
C LEU A 23 14.09 1.75 -34.06
N ILE A 24 13.52 0.92 -33.20
CA ILE A 24 12.10 0.57 -33.23
C ILE A 24 11.23 1.83 -33.09
N GLY A 25 11.52 2.68 -32.11
CA GLY A 25 10.79 3.93 -31.91
C GLY A 25 10.88 4.89 -33.10
N SER A 26 11.88 4.76 -33.98
CA SER A 26 12.02 5.59 -35.19
C SER A 26 11.24 5.08 -36.41
N VAL A 27 10.85 3.80 -36.43
CA VAL A 27 10.15 3.18 -37.56
C VAL A 27 8.68 2.90 -37.30
N VAL A 28 8.29 2.78 -36.02
CA VAL A 28 6.92 2.48 -35.64
C VAL A 28 6.04 3.72 -35.77
N SER A 29 4.93 3.61 -36.50
CA SER A 29 3.95 4.70 -36.65
C SER A 29 3.00 4.82 -35.45
N CYS A 30 2.87 3.77 -34.64
CA CYS A 30 2.05 3.77 -33.43
C CYS A 30 2.69 4.62 -32.31
N THR A 31 1.99 5.66 -31.85
CA THR A 31 2.51 6.60 -30.86
C THR A 31 2.32 6.17 -29.39
N LYS A 32 1.60 5.07 -29.14
CA LYS A 32 1.31 4.56 -27.78
C LYS A 32 1.84 3.15 -27.59
N ILE A 33 3.15 3.00 -27.80
CA ILE A 33 3.89 1.79 -27.45
C ILE A 33 4.84 2.05 -26.28
N TYR A 34 5.05 1.03 -25.45
CA TYR A 34 6.04 1.01 -24.38
C TYR A 34 7.01 -0.12 -24.64
N ILE A 35 8.32 0.14 -24.53
CA ILE A 35 9.37 -0.85 -24.79
C ILE A 35 10.18 -1.03 -23.51
N ASP A 36 10.11 -2.22 -22.92
CA ASP A 36 10.84 -2.59 -21.71
C ASP A 36 11.95 -3.61 -22.02
N HIS A 37 13.13 -3.43 -21.43
CA HIS A 37 14.17 -4.46 -21.41
C HIS A 37 13.79 -5.51 -20.38
N VAL A 38 13.58 -6.75 -20.83
CA VAL A 38 13.15 -7.88 -20.00
C VAL A 38 14.12 -9.06 -20.17
N GLY A 39 13.82 -10.19 -19.53
CA GLY A 39 14.68 -11.37 -19.58
C GLY A 39 15.99 -11.19 -18.80
N SER A 40 16.85 -12.20 -18.87
CA SER A 40 18.06 -12.25 -18.04
C SER A 40 19.08 -11.16 -18.38
N THR A 41 19.18 -10.73 -19.65
CA THR A 41 20.13 -9.68 -20.05
C THR A 41 19.79 -8.30 -19.51
N SER A 42 18.57 -8.12 -18.97
CA SER A 42 18.12 -6.90 -18.31
C SER A 42 18.49 -6.81 -16.82
N VAL A 43 19.00 -7.90 -16.25
CA VAL A 43 19.39 -7.99 -14.83
C VAL A 43 20.90 -7.87 -14.73
N LYS A 44 21.38 -6.87 -13.98
CA LYS A 44 22.81 -6.59 -13.84
C LYS A 44 23.51 -7.76 -13.14
N GLY A 45 24.64 -8.20 -13.69
CA GLY A 45 25.45 -9.30 -13.13
C GLY A 45 24.94 -10.70 -13.49
N LEU A 46 23.78 -10.85 -14.13
CA LEU A 46 23.20 -12.15 -14.40
C LEU A 46 23.73 -12.79 -15.70
N SER A 47 24.48 -13.89 -15.56
CA SER A 47 24.93 -14.74 -16.67
C SER A 47 23.75 -15.21 -17.54
N SER A 48 23.86 -15.13 -18.87
CA SER A 48 22.75 -15.42 -19.79
C SER A 48 23.22 -15.79 -21.19
N LYS A 49 22.30 -16.30 -22.02
CA LYS A 49 22.48 -16.27 -23.48
C LYS A 49 22.56 -14.79 -23.92
N PRO A 50 23.47 -14.43 -24.84
CA PRO A 50 23.60 -13.06 -25.35
C PRO A 50 22.47 -12.74 -26.35
N ILE A 51 21.24 -12.72 -25.84
CA ILE A 51 20.01 -12.37 -26.57
C ILE A 51 19.27 -11.33 -25.74
N ILE A 52 18.95 -10.19 -26.34
CA ILE A 52 18.15 -9.13 -25.71
C ILE A 52 16.68 -9.48 -25.86
N ASP A 53 16.00 -9.72 -24.74
CA ASP A 53 14.55 -9.85 -24.70
C ASP A 53 13.91 -8.46 -24.48
N MET A 54 12.95 -8.11 -25.33
CA MET A 54 12.20 -6.86 -25.23
C MET A 54 10.70 -7.14 -25.16
N LEU A 55 10.03 -6.40 -24.29
CA LEU A 55 8.58 -6.40 -24.16
C LEU A 55 8.03 -5.12 -24.80
N ILE A 56 7.19 -5.26 -25.82
CA ILE A 56 6.48 -4.15 -26.46
C ILE A 56 5.00 -4.21 -26.06
N SER A 57 4.54 -3.23 -25.29
CA SER A 57 3.14 -3.08 -24.93
C SER A 57 2.45 -2.05 -25.83
N ILE A 58 1.38 -2.43 -26.54
CA ILE A 58 0.61 -1.55 -27.43
C ILE A 58 -0.80 -1.29 -26.90
N SER A 59 -1.14 -0.03 -26.64
CA SER A 59 -2.45 0.33 -26.06
C SER A 59 -3.62 0.07 -27.00
N ASP A 60 -3.45 0.33 -28.30
CA ASP A 60 -4.46 0.06 -29.32
C ASP A 60 -4.12 -1.24 -30.06
N TRP A 61 -4.73 -2.34 -29.61
CA TRP A 61 -4.49 -3.66 -30.18
C TRP A 61 -4.96 -3.79 -31.64
N SER A 62 -5.83 -2.91 -32.12
CA SER A 62 -6.25 -2.94 -33.53
C SER A 62 -5.11 -2.62 -34.50
N LEU A 63 -4.04 -1.98 -34.02
CA LEU A 63 -2.85 -1.61 -34.78
C LEU A 63 -1.72 -2.66 -34.66
N VAL A 64 -1.94 -3.79 -33.99
CA VAL A 64 -0.87 -4.77 -33.72
C VAL A 64 -0.28 -5.35 -35.00
N ASP A 65 -1.10 -5.62 -36.01
CA ASP A 65 -0.63 -6.15 -37.30
C ASP A 65 0.24 -5.12 -38.03
N THR A 66 -0.10 -3.83 -37.94
CA THR A 66 0.75 -2.74 -38.47
C THR A 66 2.10 -2.72 -37.77
N LEU A 67 2.11 -2.76 -36.44
CA LEU A 67 3.34 -2.81 -35.64
C LEU A 67 4.19 -4.04 -35.99
N VAL A 68 3.58 -5.22 -36.08
CA VAL A 68 4.28 -6.47 -36.44
C VAL A 68 4.90 -6.35 -37.84
N ASN A 69 4.19 -5.78 -38.82
CA ASN A 69 4.73 -5.58 -40.16
C ASN A 69 5.87 -4.54 -40.20
N GLU A 70 5.80 -3.48 -39.41
CA GLU A 70 6.88 -2.49 -39.26
C GLU A 70 8.14 -3.14 -38.67
N LEU A 71 7.98 -3.97 -37.63
CA LEU A 71 9.08 -4.75 -37.04
C LEU A 71 9.70 -5.71 -38.06
N ARG A 72 8.88 -6.39 -38.87
CA ARG A 72 9.38 -7.23 -39.97
C ARG A 72 10.18 -6.43 -40.99
N GLY A 73 9.77 -5.18 -41.28
CA GLY A 73 10.49 -4.27 -42.17
C GLY A 73 11.92 -3.95 -41.73
N ILE A 74 12.24 -4.05 -40.43
CA ILE A 74 13.60 -3.84 -39.89
C ILE A 74 14.33 -5.15 -39.53
N GLY A 75 13.85 -6.28 -40.07
CA GLY A 75 14.56 -7.57 -40.03
C GLY A 75 14.14 -8.52 -38.90
N TYR A 76 12.95 -8.35 -38.31
CA TYR A 76 12.39 -9.34 -37.38
C TYR A 76 11.56 -10.39 -38.12
N ASP A 77 11.70 -11.65 -37.73
CA ASP A 77 10.86 -12.75 -38.18
C ASP A 77 9.78 -13.06 -37.15
N LEU A 78 8.54 -13.27 -37.61
CA LEU A 78 7.43 -13.70 -36.76
C LEU A 78 7.49 -15.22 -36.56
N ASN A 79 7.72 -15.65 -35.32
CA ASN A 79 7.89 -17.07 -34.99
C ASN A 79 6.64 -17.70 -34.37
N GLU A 80 5.89 -16.93 -33.57
CA GLU A 80 4.70 -17.44 -32.87
C GLU A 80 3.63 -16.34 -32.77
N GLN A 81 2.38 -16.76 -32.99
CA GLN A 81 1.18 -15.99 -32.71
C GLN A 81 0.29 -16.84 -31.80
N CYS A 82 -0.08 -16.30 -30.64
CA CYS A 82 -0.99 -16.96 -29.71
C CYS A 82 -2.30 -16.18 -29.64
N ASP A 83 -3.39 -16.78 -30.12
CA ASP A 83 -4.70 -16.14 -30.17
C ASP A 83 -5.44 -16.20 -28.82
N ASP A 84 -5.23 -17.28 -28.04
CA ASP A 84 -5.86 -17.47 -26.72
C ASP A 84 -5.29 -16.51 -25.64
N ALA A 85 -4.05 -16.06 -25.82
CA ALA A 85 -3.40 -15.05 -25.00
C ALA A 85 -2.68 -14.07 -25.94
N PRO A 86 -3.38 -13.02 -26.45
CA PRO A 86 -2.93 -12.20 -27.58
C PRO A 86 -1.49 -11.72 -27.43
N ARG A 87 -0.58 -12.41 -28.13
CA ARG A 87 0.86 -12.22 -28.10
C ARG A 87 1.47 -12.55 -29.45
N PHE A 88 2.34 -11.68 -29.93
CA PHE A 88 3.26 -11.99 -31.03
C PHE A 88 4.67 -12.14 -30.49
N TYR A 89 5.37 -13.17 -30.96
CA TYR A 89 6.78 -13.39 -30.65
C TYR A 89 7.61 -13.29 -31.92
N LEU A 90 8.52 -12.31 -31.93
CA LEU A 90 9.39 -12.03 -33.07
C LEU A 90 10.86 -12.20 -32.69
N THR A 91 11.69 -12.62 -33.64
CA THR A 91 13.12 -12.80 -33.43
C THR A 91 13.94 -12.17 -34.53
N LYS A 92 15.07 -11.58 -34.18
CA LYS A 92 16.08 -11.07 -35.12
C LYS A 92 17.42 -11.65 -34.72
N TYR A 93 17.90 -12.61 -35.51
CA TYR A 93 19.19 -13.25 -35.32
C TYR A 93 20.21 -12.60 -36.22
N THR A 94 21.37 -12.27 -35.66
CA THR A 94 22.48 -11.64 -36.38
C THR A 94 23.68 -12.61 -36.43
N SER A 95 24.53 -12.48 -37.45
CA SER A 95 25.78 -13.27 -37.54
C SER A 95 26.88 -12.72 -36.62
N ASP A 96 27.93 -13.52 -36.40
CA ASP A 96 28.92 -13.43 -35.31
C ASP A 96 29.32 -12.02 -34.81
N ASP A 97 29.49 -11.93 -33.48
CA ASP A 97 29.80 -10.78 -32.60
C ASP A 97 28.69 -9.75 -32.33
N SER A 98 27.49 -9.90 -32.91
CA SER A 98 26.35 -9.02 -32.63
C SER A 98 25.25 -9.71 -31.81
N VAL A 99 24.67 -8.98 -30.85
CA VAL A 99 23.64 -9.51 -29.95
C VAL A 99 22.34 -9.74 -30.72
N SER A 100 21.70 -10.90 -30.53
CA SER A 100 20.40 -11.20 -31.14
C SER A 100 19.24 -10.62 -30.32
N PHE A 101 18.05 -10.48 -30.91
CA PHE A 101 16.89 -9.85 -30.26
C PHE A 101 15.65 -10.73 -30.31
N HIS A 102 14.94 -10.79 -29.19
CA HIS A 102 13.63 -11.41 -29.03
C HIS A 102 12.62 -10.33 -28.63
N ILE A 103 11.48 -10.26 -29.32
CA ILE A 103 10.41 -9.30 -29.02
C ILE A 103 9.14 -10.05 -28.67
N HIS A 104 8.54 -9.67 -27.54
CA HIS A 104 7.19 -10.04 -27.17
C HIS A 104 6.27 -8.83 -27.32
N VAL A 105 5.30 -8.88 -28.23
CA VAL A 105 4.28 -7.84 -28.38
C VAL A 105 3.00 -8.28 -27.69
N CYS A 106 2.47 -7.47 -26.78
CA CYS A 106 1.23 -7.78 -26.04
C CYS A 106 0.42 -6.54 -25.70
N LYS A 107 -0.83 -6.71 -25.26
CA LYS A 107 -1.60 -5.62 -24.65
C LYS A 107 -0.95 -5.18 -23.32
N PRO A 108 -1.06 -3.90 -22.93
CA PRO A 108 -0.80 -3.47 -21.57
C PRO A 108 -1.53 -4.37 -20.59
N HIS A 109 -0.86 -4.72 -19.49
CA HIS A 109 -1.39 -5.60 -18.47
C HIS A 109 -1.74 -7.01 -18.97
N SER A 110 -1.21 -7.51 -20.10
CA SER A 110 -1.31 -8.94 -20.38
C SER A 110 -0.59 -9.74 -19.29
N ARG A 111 -1.13 -10.93 -18.92
CA ARG A 111 -0.47 -11.80 -17.94
C ARG A 111 0.98 -12.10 -18.34
N TRP A 112 1.21 -12.39 -19.62
CA TRP A 112 2.55 -12.62 -20.16
C TRP A 112 3.51 -11.46 -19.90
N GLY A 113 3.11 -10.23 -20.26
CA GLY A 113 3.94 -9.05 -20.05
C GLY A 113 4.19 -8.77 -18.57
N ARG A 114 3.17 -8.97 -17.71
CA ARG A 114 3.32 -8.86 -16.24
C ARG A 114 4.33 -9.87 -15.71
N ASP A 115 4.18 -11.14 -16.06
CA ASP A 115 5.04 -12.23 -15.60
C ASP A 115 6.51 -11.98 -15.96
N MET A 116 6.79 -11.48 -17.18
CA MET A 116 8.14 -11.10 -17.60
C MET A 116 8.75 -9.98 -16.75
N LEU A 117 7.96 -8.94 -16.45
CA LEU A 117 8.41 -7.80 -15.63
C LEU A 117 8.60 -8.19 -14.17
N VAL A 118 7.67 -8.97 -13.59
CA VAL A 118 7.77 -9.49 -12.23
C VAL A 118 9.02 -10.34 -12.08
N PHE A 119 9.20 -11.34 -12.95
CA PHE A 119 10.33 -12.24 -12.84
C PHE A 119 11.67 -11.54 -13.02
N LYS A 120 11.76 -10.54 -13.91
CA LYS A 120 12.93 -9.65 -14.02
C LYS A 120 13.23 -8.98 -12.67
N ASN A 121 12.22 -8.36 -12.06
CA ASN A 121 12.41 -7.60 -10.83
C ASN A 121 12.82 -8.51 -9.68
N GLU A 122 12.23 -9.70 -9.56
CA GLU A 122 12.60 -10.71 -8.57
C GLU A 122 14.08 -11.10 -8.68
N LEU A 123 14.57 -11.38 -9.89
CA LEU A 123 15.98 -11.67 -10.13
C LEU A 123 16.91 -10.48 -9.81
N ALA A 124 16.40 -9.25 -9.89
CA ALA A 124 17.19 -8.05 -9.58
C ALA A 124 17.21 -7.73 -8.08
N SER A 125 16.22 -8.17 -7.32
CA SER A 125 16.12 -7.90 -5.87
C SER A 125 16.60 -9.05 -4.99
N ASP A 126 16.65 -10.29 -5.51
CA ASP A 126 17.06 -11.48 -4.76
C ASP A 126 18.29 -12.14 -5.42
N GLU A 127 19.46 -11.92 -4.81
CA GLU A 127 20.74 -12.49 -5.27
C GLU A 127 20.74 -14.03 -5.22
N THR A 128 20.07 -14.63 -4.23
CA THR A 128 20.04 -16.10 -4.09
C THR A 128 19.19 -16.72 -5.21
N LEU A 129 18.02 -16.15 -5.48
CA LEU A 129 17.17 -16.57 -6.60
C LEU A 129 17.90 -16.40 -7.95
N ALA A 130 18.66 -15.31 -8.10
CA ALA A 130 19.45 -15.04 -9.29
C ALA A 130 20.51 -16.11 -9.53
N ASP A 131 21.25 -16.48 -8.49
CA ASP A 131 22.27 -17.53 -8.53
C ASP A 131 21.66 -18.91 -8.84
N ASP A 132 20.59 -19.29 -8.14
CA ASP A 132 19.85 -20.54 -8.40
C ASP A 132 19.37 -20.62 -9.86
N TYR A 133 18.88 -19.50 -10.40
CA TYR A 133 18.44 -19.44 -11.78
C TYR A 133 19.61 -19.53 -12.78
N VAL A 134 20.79 -19.01 -12.44
CA VAL A 134 22.01 -19.17 -13.25
C VAL A 134 22.48 -20.62 -13.25
N GLU A 135 22.52 -21.27 -12.09
CA GLU A 135 22.89 -22.69 -12.00
C GLU A 135 21.95 -23.57 -12.81
N LEU A 136 20.63 -23.36 -12.69
CA LEU A 136 19.64 -24.04 -13.50
C LEU A 136 19.90 -23.85 -15.01
N LYS A 137 20.18 -22.62 -15.46
CA LYS A 137 20.48 -22.34 -16.87
C LYS A 137 21.75 -23.03 -17.34
N LYS A 138 22.82 -23.04 -16.55
CA LYS A 138 24.08 -23.72 -16.87
C LYS A 138 23.84 -25.24 -17.03
N HIS A 139 23.15 -25.84 -16.06
CA HIS A 139 22.79 -27.26 -16.10
C HIS A 139 21.92 -27.63 -17.31
N LEU A 140 20.89 -26.83 -17.61
CA LEU A 140 20.03 -27.07 -18.78
C LEU A 140 20.77 -26.87 -20.10
N ALA A 141 21.75 -25.95 -20.17
CA ALA A 141 22.56 -25.74 -21.36
C ALA A 141 23.50 -26.94 -21.63
N GLU A 142 23.98 -27.61 -20.59
CA GLU A 142 24.77 -28.85 -20.73
C GLU A 142 23.91 -30.02 -21.27
N ILE A 143 22.69 -30.18 -20.75
CA ILE A 143 21.78 -31.27 -21.15
C ILE A 143 21.19 -31.04 -22.54
N TYR A 144 20.76 -29.80 -22.84
CA TYR A 144 20.02 -29.44 -24.05
C TYR A 144 20.83 -28.52 -24.96
N HIS A 145 22.14 -28.79 -25.10
CA HIS A 145 23.07 -27.96 -25.86
C HIS A 145 22.57 -27.62 -27.27
N ASP A 146 22.03 -28.60 -27.99
CA ASP A 146 21.56 -28.43 -29.38
C ASP A 146 20.03 -28.29 -29.50
N ASP A 147 19.31 -28.19 -28.38
CA ASP A 147 17.84 -28.08 -28.33
C ASP A 147 17.40 -26.85 -27.51
N ALA A 148 17.41 -25.71 -28.18
CA ALA A 148 16.95 -24.44 -27.60
C ALA A 148 15.49 -24.48 -27.11
N LYS A 149 14.64 -25.35 -27.66
CA LYS A 149 13.23 -25.47 -27.28
C LYS A 149 13.10 -26.24 -25.96
N ALA A 150 13.78 -27.38 -25.84
CA ALA A 150 13.84 -28.15 -24.60
C ALA A 150 14.50 -27.34 -23.46
N TYR A 151 15.57 -26.60 -23.76
CA TYR A 151 16.18 -25.64 -22.83
C TYR A 151 15.16 -24.58 -22.35
N GLY A 152 14.37 -24.02 -23.27
CA GLY A 152 13.31 -23.07 -22.93
C GLY A 152 12.28 -23.65 -21.98
N LEU A 153 11.82 -24.88 -22.26
CA LEU A 153 10.82 -25.59 -21.47
C LEU A 153 11.33 -25.98 -20.09
N GLY A 154 12.59 -26.40 -19.97
CA GLY A 154 13.19 -26.82 -18.69
C GLY A 154 13.24 -25.71 -17.62
N LYS A 155 13.18 -24.44 -18.02
CA LYS A 155 13.13 -23.30 -17.09
C LYS A 155 11.73 -22.99 -16.58
N LYS A 156 10.69 -23.53 -17.22
CA LYS A 156 9.31 -23.13 -17.02
C LYS A 156 8.85 -23.33 -15.58
N ASP A 157 9.11 -24.49 -15.00
CA ASP A 157 8.65 -24.82 -13.65
C ASP A 157 9.27 -23.93 -12.56
N PHE A 158 10.54 -23.55 -12.74
CA PHE A 158 11.24 -22.62 -11.84
C PHE A 158 10.60 -21.23 -11.91
N ILE A 159 10.43 -20.70 -13.12
CA ILE A 159 9.83 -19.38 -13.36
C ILE A 159 8.40 -19.34 -12.82
N GLU A 160 7.56 -20.31 -13.20
CA GLU A 160 6.17 -20.37 -12.76
C GLU A 160 6.06 -20.65 -11.26
N GLY A 161 6.98 -21.42 -10.68
CA GLY A 161 7.09 -21.64 -9.23
C GLY A 161 7.28 -20.32 -8.49
N ARG A 162 8.31 -19.55 -8.88
CA ARG A 162 8.56 -18.25 -8.24
C ARG A 162 7.43 -17.26 -8.47
N LEU A 163 6.87 -17.19 -9.68
CA LEU A 163 5.73 -16.32 -9.95
C LEU A 163 4.52 -16.68 -9.07
N ARG A 164 4.21 -17.97 -8.89
CA ARG A 164 3.14 -18.41 -7.99
C ARG A 164 3.42 -17.97 -6.55
N GLU A 165 4.65 -18.09 -6.08
CA GLU A 165 5.04 -17.60 -4.76
C GLU A 165 4.81 -16.09 -4.65
N VAL A 166 5.35 -15.29 -5.57
CA VAL A 166 5.20 -13.83 -5.57
C VAL A 166 3.73 -13.40 -5.60
N TYR A 167 2.92 -14.01 -6.45
CA TYR A 167 1.47 -13.75 -6.49
C TYR A 167 0.77 -14.21 -5.20
N SER A 168 1.27 -15.24 -4.52
CA SER A 168 0.79 -15.61 -3.20
C SER A 168 1.22 -14.61 -2.11
N GLU A 169 2.39 -13.99 -2.27
CA GLU A 169 2.95 -12.99 -1.35
C GLU A 169 2.20 -11.64 -1.45
N PHE A 170 1.86 -11.20 -2.66
CA PHE A 170 1.05 -10.00 -2.90
C PHE A 170 -0.45 -10.33 -3.09
N SER A 171 -1.01 -11.09 -2.16
CA SER A 171 -2.43 -11.48 -2.19
C SER A 171 -3.30 -10.56 -1.31
N ILE A 172 -4.60 -10.49 -1.60
CA ILE A 172 -5.59 -9.73 -0.80
C ILE A 172 -5.49 -10.11 0.68
N ASN A 173 -5.40 -11.41 0.98
CA ASN A 173 -5.28 -11.93 2.35
C ASN A 173 -4.02 -11.41 3.07
N ARG A 174 -2.87 -11.40 2.40
CA ARG A 174 -1.63 -10.87 2.97
C ARG A 174 -1.67 -9.36 3.11
N LEU A 175 -2.22 -8.63 2.15
CA LEU A 175 -2.42 -7.18 2.25
C LEU A 175 -3.31 -6.81 3.44
N LEU A 176 -4.42 -7.52 3.65
CA LEU A 176 -5.29 -7.35 4.82
C LEU A 176 -4.56 -7.63 6.15
N SER A 177 -3.65 -8.62 6.13
CA SER A 177 -2.84 -8.99 7.29
C SER A 177 -1.81 -7.91 7.62
N HIS A 178 -1.08 -7.43 6.62
CA HIS A 178 -0.15 -6.31 6.74
C HIS A 178 -0.86 -5.03 7.16
N GLN A 179 -1.98 -4.68 6.50
CA GLN A 179 -2.83 -3.55 6.90
C GLN A 179 -3.11 -3.58 8.39
N ARG A 180 -3.59 -4.71 8.92
CA ARG A 180 -3.92 -4.83 10.34
C ARG A 180 -2.69 -4.75 11.25
N ALA A 181 -1.60 -5.41 10.87
CA ALA A 181 -0.35 -5.41 11.63
C ALA A 181 0.24 -4.00 11.76
N GLU A 182 0.27 -3.27 10.65
CA GLU A 182 0.72 -1.89 10.56
C GLU A 182 -0.18 -0.94 11.36
N SER A 183 -1.51 -1.04 11.19
CA SER A 183 -2.47 -0.24 11.97
C SER A 183 -2.34 -0.49 13.48
N ASN A 184 -2.22 -1.75 13.91
CA ASN A 184 -2.01 -2.08 15.34
C ASN A 184 -0.71 -1.46 15.88
N ARG A 185 0.35 -1.40 15.07
CA ARG A 185 1.62 -0.79 15.47
C ARG A 185 1.50 0.73 15.56
N ALA A 186 0.85 1.36 14.60
CA ALA A 186 0.54 2.79 14.61
C ALA A 186 -0.31 3.18 15.84
N GLU A 187 -1.34 2.40 16.17
CA GLU A 187 -2.18 2.59 17.37
C GLU A 187 -1.36 2.53 18.67
N LYS A 188 -0.42 1.57 18.78
CA LYS A 188 0.47 1.47 19.96
C LYS A 188 1.40 2.68 20.08
N LEU A 189 1.96 3.15 18.97
CA LEU A 189 2.82 4.34 18.96
C LEU A 189 2.01 5.61 19.31
N GLN A 190 0.79 5.74 18.80
CA GLN A 190 -0.12 6.83 19.15
C GLN A 190 -0.36 6.89 20.67
N MET A 191 -0.58 5.74 21.32
CA MET A 191 -0.75 5.69 22.78
C MET A 191 0.51 6.14 23.52
N LEU A 192 1.69 5.71 23.06
CA LEU A 192 2.95 6.11 23.67
C LEU A 192 3.23 7.61 23.48
N MET A 193 2.85 8.17 22.33
CA MET A 193 2.90 9.61 22.07
C MET A 193 2.00 10.37 23.05
N MET A 194 0.72 9.98 23.18
CA MET A 194 -0.21 10.62 24.11
C MET A 194 0.28 10.55 25.57
N PHE A 195 0.89 9.44 25.97
CA PHE A 195 1.48 9.30 27.31
C PHE A 195 2.70 10.21 27.50
N THR A 196 3.61 10.25 26.52
CA THR A 196 4.79 11.13 26.54
C THR A 196 4.37 12.60 26.61
N GLN A 197 3.34 12.96 25.86
CA GLN A 197 2.73 14.29 25.82
C GLN A 197 2.11 14.68 27.16
N LEU A 198 1.40 13.76 27.83
CA LEU A 198 0.90 13.96 29.19
C LEU A 198 2.03 14.15 30.20
N LEU A 199 3.12 13.37 30.09
CA LEU A 199 4.28 13.51 30.98
C LEU A 199 4.93 14.90 30.86
N VAL A 200 5.11 15.41 29.64
CA VAL A 200 5.61 16.79 29.42
C VAL A 200 4.72 17.81 30.13
N ALA A 201 3.40 17.65 30.01
CA ALA A 201 2.43 18.55 30.64
C ALA A 201 2.47 18.48 32.18
N VAL A 202 2.64 17.27 32.74
CA VAL A 202 2.80 17.05 34.20
C VAL A 202 4.08 17.68 34.72
N ILE A 203 5.20 17.53 34.01
CA ILE A 203 6.48 18.16 34.40
C ILE A 203 6.36 19.69 34.37
N ALA A 204 5.70 20.24 33.36
CA ALA A 204 5.42 21.67 33.30
C ALA A 204 4.59 22.13 34.50
N ALA A 205 3.55 21.39 34.88
CA ALA A 205 2.71 21.69 36.05
C ALA A 205 3.49 21.62 37.37
N ILE A 206 4.32 20.59 37.57
CA ILE A 206 5.15 20.45 38.78
C ILE A 206 6.17 21.59 38.89
N SER A 207 6.73 22.04 37.75
CA SER A 207 7.72 23.12 37.73
C SER A 207 7.22 24.43 38.35
N VAL A 208 5.90 24.68 38.32
CA VAL A 208 5.26 25.87 38.92
C VAL A 208 5.50 25.94 40.43
N PHE A 209 5.52 24.79 41.11
CA PHE A 209 5.66 24.71 42.57
C PHE A 209 7.12 24.69 43.04
N SER A 210 8.08 24.64 42.12
CA SER A 210 9.50 24.59 42.44
C SER A 210 10.14 25.98 42.41
N ASN A 211 10.74 26.39 43.52
CA ASN A 211 11.47 27.65 43.63
C ASN A 211 12.99 27.50 43.50
N ASP A 212 13.51 26.27 43.52
CA ASP A 212 14.94 26.00 43.37
C ASP A 212 15.34 25.92 41.89
N ASN A 213 16.33 26.74 41.51
CA ASN A 213 16.88 26.80 40.16
C ASN A 213 17.45 25.46 39.68
N LYS A 214 18.01 24.64 40.57
CA LYS A 214 18.56 23.32 40.22
C LYS A 214 17.46 22.37 39.75
N TYR A 215 16.33 22.32 40.46
CA TYR A 215 15.21 21.46 40.07
C TYR A 215 14.50 21.98 38.81
N LEU A 216 14.37 23.30 38.65
CA LEU A 216 13.81 23.91 37.43
C LEU A 216 14.62 23.54 36.18
N PHE A 217 15.95 23.57 36.25
CA PHE A 217 16.81 23.15 35.15
C PHE A 217 16.61 21.66 34.81
N VAL A 218 16.52 20.79 35.81
CA VAL A 218 16.27 19.35 35.61
C VAL A 218 14.92 19.11 34.93
N TYR A 219 13.85 19.81 35.33
CA TYR A 219 12.54 19.69 34.70
C TYR A 219 12.57 20.15 33.23
N ALA A 220 13.29 21.23 32.91
CA ALA A 220 13.44 21.71 31.54
C ALA A 220 14.16 20.69 30.65
N VAL A 221 15.27 20.10 31.13
CA VAL A 221 16.01 19.07 30.40
C VAL A 221 15.15 17.82 30.19
N LEU A 222 14.45 17.37 31.23
CA LEU A 222 13.55 16.21 31.14
C LEU A 222 12.41 16.44 30.13
N GLY A 223 11.78 17.61 30.17
CA GLY A 223 10.73 17.99 29.22
C GLY A 223 11.24 18.04 27.78
N PHE A 224 12.45 18.57 27.56
CA PHE A 224 13.08 18.60 26.24
C PHE A 224 13.37 17.20 25.70
N VAL A 225 13.90 16.29 26.53
CA VAL A 225 14.14 14.90 26.14
C VAL A 225 12.82 14.18 25.78
N LEU A 226 11.76 14.39 26.56
CA LEU A 226 10.44 13.82 26.25
C LEU A 226 9.84 14.39 24.97
N MET A 227 10.07 15.67 24.67
CA MET A 227 9.66 16.27 23.40
C MET A 227 10.37 15.62 22.20
N LEU A 228 11.69 15.37 22.31
CA LEU A 228 12.44 14.64 21.28
C LEU A 228 11.94 13.20 21.10
N LEU A 229 11.64 12.52 22.21
CA LEU A 229 11.03 11.19 22.19
C LEU A 229 9.66 11.22 21.49
N TRP A 230 8.79 12.19 21.83
CA TRP A 230 7.49 12.35 21.18
C TRP A 230 7.64 12.55 19.67
N PHE A 231 8.60 13.39 19.24
CA PHE A 231 8.86 13.62 17.81
C PHE A 231 9.30 12.34 17.10
N TYR A 232 10.21 11.57 17.69
CA TYR A 232 10.63 10.27 17.15
C TYR A 232 9.47 9.28 17.02
N LEU A 233 8.63 9.19 18.05
CA LEU A 233 7.44 8.33 18.04
C LEU A 233 6.42 8.76 16.98
N SER A 234 6.25 10.07 16.79
CA SER A 234 5.37 10.65 15.76
C SER A 234 5.78 10.22 14.35
N GLN A 235 7.08 10.28 14.02
CA GLN A 235 7.57 9.83 12.72
C GLN A 235 7.31 8.33 12.50
N GLY A 236 7.58 7.50 13.52
CA GLY A 236 7.29 6.07 13.45
C GLY A 236 5.80 5.77 13.26
N GLN A 237 4.93 6.48 13.98
CA GLN A 237 3.47 6.32 13.88
C GLN A 237 2.96 6.64 12.47
N LEU A 238 3.44 7.73 11.85
CA LEU A 238 3.05 8.13 10.51
C LEU A 238 3.46 7.10 9.45
N LEU A 239 4.67 6.53 9.56
CA LEU A 239 5.16 5.53 8.63
C LEU A 239 4.30 4.25 8.64
N HIS A 240 4.06 3.70 9.83
CA HIS A 240 3.21 2.51 9.98
C HIS A 240 1.78 2.77 9.51
N ARG A 241 1.23 3.94 9.84
CA ARG A 241 -0.11 4.33 9.41
C ARG A 241 -0.21 4.41 7.88
N SER A 242 0.74 5.09 7.23
CA SER A 242 0.75 5.26 5.78
C SER A 242 0.84 3.92 5.05
N ALA A 243 1.67 2.99 5.54
CA ALA A 243 1.78 1.64 5.00
C ALA A 243 0.46 0.87 5.10
N GLY A 244 -0.21 0.93 6.27
CA GLY A 244 -1.52 0.31 6.46
C GLY A 244 -2.60 0.89 5.53
N ASP A 245 -2.65 2.22 5.38
CA ASP A 245 -3.59 2.89 4.48
C ASP A 245 -3.33 2.53 3.01
N GLN A 246 -2.06 2.35 2.63
CA GLN A 246 -1.67 1.92 1.29
C GLN A 246 -2.11 0.49 0.97
N ALA A 247 -1.95 -0.46 1.91
CA ALA A 247 -2.48 -1.80 1.78
C ALA A 247 -4.01 -1.80 1.60
N ARG A 248 -4.72 -1.01 2.42
CA ARG A 248 -6.18 -0.90 2.33
C ARG A 248 -6.63 -0.43 0.95
N ARG A 249 -5.98 0.59 0.38
CA ARG A 249 -6.31 1.09 -0.97
C ARG A 249 -6.08 0.02 -2.04
N ALA A 250 -4.97 -0.72 -1.94
CA ALA A 250 -4.68 -1.82 -2.85
C ALA A 250 -5.75 -2.93 -2.77
N VAL A 251 -6.19 -3.27 -1.55
CA VAL A 251 -7.27 -4.24 -1.34
C VAL A 251 -8.59 -3.78 -1.97
N LEU A 252 -8.97 -2.50 -1.84
CA LEU A 252 -10.18 -1.99 -2.50
C LEU A 252 -10.12 -2.14 -4.03
N LEU A 253 -8.96 -1.92 -4.65
CA LEU A 253 -8.80 -2.11 -6.09
C LEU A 253 -8.85 -3.60 -6.49
N MET A 254 -8.08 -4.44 -5.78
CA MET A 254 -7.92 -5.85 -6.11
C MET A 254 -9.19 -6.65 -5.80
N SER A 255 -9.70 -6.56 -4.57
CA SER A 255 -10.94 -7.24 -4.18
C SER A 255 -12.16 -6.58 -4.81
N GLY A 256 -12.23 -5.25 -4.82
CA GLY A 256 -13.42 -4.53 -5.24
C GLY A 256 -13.62 -4.55 -6.75
N LEU A 257 -12.57 -4.34 -7.55
CA LEU A 257 -12.66 -4.14 -9.01
C LEU A 257 -11.87 -5.16 -9.84
N GLU A 258 -11.19 -6.13 -9.21
CA GLU A 258 -10.27 -7.05 -9.90
C GLU A 258 -9.12 -6.33 -10.64
N MET A 259 -8.76 -5.13 -10.14
CA MET A 259 -7.71 -4.30 -10.72
C MET A 259 -6.40 -4.53 -9.97
N GLU A 260 -5.52 -5.34 -10.55
CA GLU A 260 -4.18 -5.57 -9.99
C GLU A 260 -3.25 -4.37 -10.23
N PRO A 261 -2.57 -3.87 -9.19
CA PRO A 261 -1.48 -2.90 -9.36
C PRO A 261 -0.36 -3.47 -10.24
N SER A 262 0.39 -2.61 -10.95
CA SER A 262 1.57 -3.05 -11.70
C SER A 262 2.65 -3.62 -10.76
N ALA A 263 3.51 -4.52 -11.24
CA ALA A 263 4.57 -5.15 -10.44
C ALA A 263 5.42 -4.13 -9.65
N GLY A 264 5.81 -3.01 -10.28
CA GLY A 264 6.54 -1.94 -9.59
C GLY A 264 5.74 -1.27 -8.47
N GLN A 265 4.42 -1.14 -8.61
CA GLN A 265 3.55 -0.68 -7.52
C GLN A 265 3.38 -1.73 -6.43
N GLN A 266 3.27 -3.01 -6.79
CA GLN A 266 3.20 -4.12 -5.82
C GLN A 266 4.45 -4.14 -4.93
N LEU A 267 5.64 -4.08 -5.55
CA LEU A 267 6.92 -4.00 -4.83
C LEU A 267 6.96 -2.76 -3.92
N ARG A 268 6.61 -1.57 -4.44
CA ARG A 268 6.57 -0.33 -3.64
C ARG A 268 5.61 -0.41 -2.45
N ILE A 269 4.49 -1.11 -2.59
CA ILE A 269 3.54 -1.32 -1.49
C ILE A 269 4.16 -2.27 -0.46
N SER A 270 4.73 -3.39 -0.91
CA SER A 270 5.39 -4.39 -0.06
C SER A 270 6.56 -3.81 0.72
N ASP A 271 7.44 -3.04 0.07
CA ASP A 271 8.58 -2.35 0.71
C ASP A 271 8.16 -1.34 1.77
N GLY A 272 6.92 -0.86 1.68
CA GLY A 272 6.33 0.03 2.67
C GLY A 272 6.04 -0.66 4.01
N PHE A 273 5.87 -1.99 4.01
CA PHE A 273 5.58 -2.75 5.23
C PHE A 273 6.83 -2.90 6.09
N ARG A 274 6.69 -2.55 7.37
CA ARG A 274 7.73 -2.59 8.40
C ARG A 274 7.47 -3.67 9.44
N VAL A 275 6.26 -4.21 9.47
CA VAL A 275 5.85 -5.27 10.38
C VAL A 275 5.79 -6.59 9.62
N ALA A 276 6.65 -7.53 10.02
CA ALA A 276 6.62 -8.89 9.51
C ALA A 276 5.33 -9.60 9.92
N ILE A 277 4.74 -10.34 8.98
CA ILE A 277 3.58 -11.21 9.23
C ILE A 277 4.02 -12.67 9.26
N SER A 278 3.46 -13.44 10.19
CA SER A 278 3.66 -14.88 10.29
C SER A 278 2.43 -15.61 9.74
N PRO A 279 2.55 -16.90 9.33
CA PRO A 279 1.45 -17.63 8.70
C PRO A 279 0.16 -17.70 9.53
N ASN A 280 0.27 -17.72 10.86
CA ASN A 280 -0.87 -17.71 11.80
C ASN A 280 -1.59 -16.34 11.91
N MET A 281 -1.02 -15.28 11.34
CA MET A 281 -1.64 -13.95 11.30
C MET A 281 -2.39 -13.68 10.00
N ILE A 282 -2.41 -14.63 9.05
CA ILE A 282 -3.08 -14.47 7.76
C ILE A 282 -4.58 -14.33 7.99
N ARG A 283 -5.13 -13.19 7.57
CA ARG A 283 -6.56 -12.93 7.52
C ARG A 283 -7.11 -13.30 6.16
N ARG A 284 -8.25 -13.98 6.14
CA ARG A 284 -8.99 -14.23 4.91
C ARG A 284 -9.90 -13.05 4.62
N GLU A 285 -10.00 -12.72 3.35
CA GLU A 285 -10.93 -11.72 2.83
C GLU A 285 -12.38 -12.02 3.23
N GLU A 286 -12.77 -13.30 3.21
CA GLU A 286 -14.08 -13.78 3.66
C GLU A 286 -14.37 -13.42 5.13
N ASP A 287 -13.33 -13.37 5.97
CA ASP A 287 -13.47 -13.00 7.38
C ASP A 287 -13.39 -11.48 7.59
N HIS A 288 -13.05 -10.70 6.54
CA HIS A 288 -12.88 -9.26 6.60
C HIS A 288 -14.08 -8.48 6.04
N PHE A 289 -14.55 -8.86 4.84
CA PHE A 289 -15.71 -8.24 4.20
C PHE A 289 -16.90 -9.18 4.25
N ALA A 290 -18.09 -8.66 4.53
CA ALA A 290 -19.35 -9.38 4.50
C ALA A 290 -19.84 -9.65 3.07
N THR A 291 -19.53 -8.76 2.12
CA THR A 291 -19.97 -8.91 0.72
C THR A 291 -19.41 -10.17 0.06
N ARG A 292 -20.29 -10.83 -0.71
CA ARG A 292 -19.99 -12.04 -1.51
C ARG A 292 -20.26 -11.82 -2.99
N GLU A 293 -20.50 -10.58 -3.40
CA GLU A 293 -20.62 -10.21 -4.81
C GLU A 293 -19.31 -10.49 -5.55
N THR A 294 -19.38 -10.78 -6.84
CA THR A 294 -18.20 -10.87 -7.69
C THR A 294 -17.53 -9.50 -7.83
N PRO A 295 -16.22 -9.42 -8.11
CA PRO A 295 -15.55 -8.16 -8.37
C PRO A 295 -16.31 -7.28 -9.37
N GLY A 296 -16.39 -5.98 -9.06
CA GLY A 296 -17.15 -4.99 -9.81
C GLY A 296 -17.64 -3.84 -8.92
N ASN A 297 -18.27 -2.84 -9.54
CA ASN A 297 -18.70 -1.61 -8.86
C ASN A 297 -19.59 -1.86 -7.64
N LYS A 298 -20.47 -2.86 -7.72
CA LYS A 298 -21.33 -3.25 -6.58
C LYS A 298 -20.51 -3.75 -5.39
N ARG A 299 -19.59 -4.69 -5.62
CA ARG A 299 -18.71 -5.23 -4.57
C ARG A 299 -17.88 -4.12 -3.92
N LEU A 300 -17.27 -3.25 -4.72
CA LEU A 300 -16.50 -2.11 -4.20
C LEU A 300 -17.38 -1.18 -3.33
N ALA A 301 -18.59 -0.87 -3.77
CA ALA A 301 -19.50 -0.03 -3.01
C ALA A 301 -19.90 -0.67 -1.66
N GLU A 302 -20.20 -1.97 -1.64
CA GLU A 302 -20.51 -2.72 -0.41
C GLU A 302 -19.30 -2.82 0.54
N MET A 303 -18.08 -2.99 0.02
CA MET A 303 -16.87 -2.94 0.83
C MET A 303 -16.66 -1.56 1.49
N ILE A 304 -16.94 -0.47 0.76
CA ILE A 304 -16.87 0.90 1.27
C ILE A 304 -17.96 1.14 2.31
N GLU A 305 -19.18 0.65 2.08
CA GLU A 305 -20.30 0.75 3.01
C GLU A 305 -19.97 0.11 4.36
N GLU A 306 -19.53 -1.15 4.33
CA GLU A 306 -19.14 -1.86 5.53
C GLU A 306 -18.02 -1.11 6.25
N SER A 307 -16.93 -0.81 5.54
CA SER A 307 -15.77 -0.14 6.16
C SER A 307 -16.13 1.22 6.75
N SER A 308 -17.03 1.97 6.09
CA SER A 308 -17.53 3.26 6.57
C SER A 308 -18.40 3.10 7.81
N TYR A 309 -19.27 2.09 7.85
CA TYR A 309 -20.10 1.78 9.01
C TYR A 309 -19.25 1.55 10.26
N TRP A 310 -18.25 0.67 10.14
CA TRP A 310 -17.31 0.34 11.22
C TRP A 310 -16.51 1.57 11.65
N THR A 311 -15.92 2.28 10.70
CA THR A 311 -15.02 3.40 11.01
C THR A 311 -15.78 4.56 11.64
N ARG A 312 -16.97 4.91 11.14
CA ARG A 312 -17.83 5.96 11.73
C ARG A 312 -18.09 5.71 13.21
N ASP A 313 -18.49 4.49 13.58
CA ASP A 313 -18.81 4.17 14.97
C ASP A 313 -17.57 4.29 15.87
N LEU A 314 -16.42 3.77 15.42
CA LEU A 314 -15.17 3.88 16.15
C LEU A 314 -14.71 5.33 16.33
N GLN A 315 -14.88 6.18 15.32
CA GLN A 315 -14.56 7.60 15.38
C GLN A 315 -15.50 8.34 16.35
N ASN A 316 -16.80 8.03 16.30
CA ASN A 316 -17.78 8.58 17.24
C ASN A 316 -17.48 8.20 18.70
N THR A 317 -17.23 6.92 18.98
CA THR A 317 -16.86 6.48 20.33
C THR A 317 -15.54 7.09 20.79
N SER A 318 -14.55 7.20 19.89
CA SER A 318 -13.28 7.89 20.20
C SER A 318 -13.50 9.37 20.51
N SER A 319 -14.44 10.05 19.84
CA SER A 319 -14.80 11.44 20.16
C SER A 319 -15.40 11.57 21.57
N GLN A 320 -16.24 10.63 22.00
CA GLN A 320 -16.84 10.66 23.34
C GLN A 320 -15.77 10.44 24.41
N ALA A 321 -14.85 9.50 24.16
CA ALA A 321 -13.69 9.28 25.01
C ALA A 321 -12.83 10.55 25.15
N MET A 322 -12.59 11.24 24.04
CA MET A 322 -11.80 12.49 24.05
C MET A 322 -12.51 13.65 24.71
N ALA A 323 -13.83 13.75 24.61
CA ALA A 323 -14.59 14.73 25.37
C ALA A 323 -14.45 14.49 26.89
N GLY A 324 -14.50 13.22 27.33
CA GLY A 324 -14.24 12.84 28.72
C GLY A 324 -12.82 13.19 29.18
N LEU A 325 -11.80 12.88 28.37
CA LEU A 325 -10.42 13.25 28.69
C LEU A 325 -10.24 14.77 28.76
N LEU A 326 -10.78 15.51 27.80
CA LEU A 326 -10.68 16.98 27.77
C LEU A 326 -11.32 17.59 29.02
N PHE A 327 -12.48 17.08 29.45
CA PHE A 327 -13.12 17.51 30.70
C PHE A 327 -12.21 17.27 31.91
N LEU A 328 -11.61 16.07 32.03
CA LEU A 328 -10.68 15.74 33.11
C LEU A 328 -9.42 16.63 33.08
N LEU A 329 -8.87 16.89 31.90
CA LEU A 329 -7.70 17.75 31.72
C LEU A 329 -8.01 19.19 32.16
N VAL A 330 -9.15 19.74 31.73
CA VAL A 330 -9.61 21.08 32.14
C VAL A 330 -9.84 21.15 33.64
N ALA A 331 -10.52 20.16 34.23
CA ALA A 331 -10.73 20.10 35.68
C ALA A 331 -9.39 20.05 36.45
N THR A 332 -8.42 19.28 35.97
CA THR A 332 -7.08 19.18 36.55
C THR A 332 -6.36 20.54 36.50
N VAL A 333 -6.42 21.24 35.36
CA VAL A 333 -5.86 22.59 35.22
C VAL A 333 -6.45 23.55 36.25
N PHE A 334 -7.77 23.54 36.43
CA PHE A 334 -8.43 24.38 37.44
C PHE A 334 -7.96 24.06 38.87
N VAL A 335 -7.89 22.78 39.23
CA VAL A 335 -7.43 22.34 40.56
C VAL A 335 -5.98 22.76 40.82
N VAL A 336 -5.08 22.48 39.87
CA VAL A 336 -3.65 22.81 39.99
C VAL A 336 -3.44 24.32 40.07
N SER A 337 -4.15 25.09 39.24
CA SER A 337 -4.05 26.55 39.24
C SER A 337 -4.60 27.15 40.53
N GLY A 338 -5.73 26.64 41.03
CA GLY A 338 -6.29 27.06 42.31
C GLY A 338 -5.36 26.76 43.49
N ALA A 339 -4.76 25.57 43.51
CA ALA A 339 -3.77 25.18 44.52
C ALA A 339 -2.50 26.05 44.45
N ALA A 340 -2.02 26.38 43.25
CA ALA A 340 -0.86 27.24 43.06
C ALA A 340 -1.12 28.67 43.58
N VAL A 341 -2.29 29.24 43.28
CA VAL A 341 -2.72 30.55 43.78
C VAL A 341 -2.89 30.54 45.31
N ALA A 342 -3.43 29.47 45.89
CA ALA A 342 -3.57 29.34 47.34
C ALA A 342 -2.23 29.22 48.08
N SER A 343 -1.18 28.74 47.41
CA SER A 343 0.16 28.54 47.97
C SER A 343 1.04 29.80 47.92
N LEU A 344 0.50 30.94 47.46
CA LEU A 344 1.24 32.21 47.32
C LEU A 344 1.79 32.72 48.67
N LYS A 345 3.05 32.40 48.97
CA LYS A 345 3.83 32.99 50.07
C LYS A 345 4.97 33.93 49.59
N SER A 346 5.22 34.03 48.30
CA SER A 346 6.24 34.93 47.70
C SER A 346 5.71 35.62 46.43
N ASP A 347 6.46 36.62 45.97
CA ASP A 347 6.26 37.49 44.81
C ASP A 347 5.20 37.01 43.79
N GLY A 348 3.96 37.50 43.96
CA GLY A 348 2.77 36.92 43.34
C GLY A 348 2.77 36.97 41.81
N LEU A 349 3.47 37.95 41.22
CA LEU A 349 3.57 38.12 39.78
C LEU A 349 4.35 36.97 39.12
N ILE A 350 5.49 36.56 39.67
CA ILE A 350 6.33 35.49 39.08
C ILE A 350 5.59 34.15 39.12
N THR A 351 4.93 33.85 40.25
CA THR A 351 4.15 32.62 40.40
C THR A 351 2.96 32.61 39.44
N MET A 352 2.24 33.73 39.32
CA MET A 352 1.12 33.87 38.38
C MET A 352 1.57 33.71 36.93
N SER A 353 2.72 34.29 36.54
CA SER A 353 3.31 34.06 35.21
C SER A 353 3.67 32.60 34.97
N ARG A 354 4.24 31.90 35.96
CA ARG A 354 4.56 30.46 35.85
C ARG A 354 3.32 29.60 35.70
N VAL A 355 2.26 29.89 36.46
CA VAL A 355 0.96 29.22 36.32
C VAL A 355 0.42 29.42 34.91
N MET A 356 0.40 30.66 34.39
CA MET A 356 -0.07 30.94 33.03
C MET A 356 0.74 30.23 31.95
N ILE A 357 2.07 30.19 32.07
CA ILE A 357 2.94 29.46 31.14
C ILE A 357 2.64 27.95 31.20
N ALA A 358 2.48 27.37 32.39
CA ALA A 358 2.17 25.94 32.52
C ALA A 358 0.80 25.59 31.94
N ILE A 359 -0.22 26.42 32.12
CA ILE A 359 -1.54 26.24 31.48
C ILE A 359 -1.41 26.31 29.96
N MET A 360 -0.70 27.32 29.44
CA MET A 360 -0.53 27.50 28.00
C MET A 360 0.21 26.31 27.38
N VAL A 361 1.30 25.86 28.02
CA VAL A 361 2.04 24.65 27.62
C VAL A 361 1.11 23.45 27.67
N PHE A 362 0.34 23.25 28.74
CA PHE A 362 -0.58 22.12 28.86
C PHE A 362 -1.67 22.11 27.79
N VAL A 363 -2.28 23.26 27.49
CA VAL A 363 -3.33 23.37 26.47
C VAL A 363 -2.76 23.06 25.08
N ILE A 364 -1.66 23.73 24.71
CA ILE A 364 -0.98 23.52 23.42
C ILE A 364 -0.46 22.08 23.33
N SER A 365 0.14 21.59 24.42
CA SER A 365 0.73 20.27 24.44
C SER A 365 -0.30 19.18 24.49
N SER A 366 -1.57 19.38 24.89
CA SER A 366 -2.53 18.26 24.96
C SER A 366 -3.15 17.90 23.62
N ASP A 367 -3.29 18.87 22.71
CA ASP A 367 -4.08 18.82 21.48
C ASP A 367 -5.43 18.07 21.59
N ALA A 368 -5.97 17.95 22.81
CA ALA A 368 -7.10 17.06 23.07
C ALA A 368 -8.38 17.59 22.41
N LEU A 369 -8.49 18.92 22.31
CA LEU A 369 -9.57 19.59 21.59
C LEU A 369 -9.43 19.40 20.07
N GLY A 370 -8.22 19.57 19.51
CA GLY A 370 -7.99 19.36 18.08
C GLY A 370 -8.31 17.93 17.67
N LEU A 371 -7.87 16.96 18.47
CA LEU A 371 -8.14 15.55 18.24
C LEU A 371 -9.63 15.20 18.40
N LEU A 372 -10.32 15.76 19.42
CA LEU A 372 -11.77 15.65 19.58
C LEU A 372 -12.54 16.14 18.35
N LEU A 373 -12.22 17.35 17.89
CA LEU A 373 -12.85 17.94 16.69
C LEU A 373 -12.57 17.10 15.46
N SER A 374 -11.35 16.56 15.35
CA SER A 374 -10.96 15.67 14.26
C SER A 374 -11.76 14.37 14.25
N TYR A 375 -11.93 13.70 15.40
CA TYR A 375 -12.79 12.51 15.53
C TYR A 375 -14.24 12.81 15.11
N ARG A 376 -14.81 13.94 15.59
CA ARG A 376 -16.19 14.32 15.24
C ARG A 376 -16.35 14.61 13.75
N ASN A 377 -15.43 15.38 13.18
CA ASN A 377 -15.47 15.72 11.76
C ASN A 377 -15.33 14.46 10.90
N SER A 378 -14.39 13.57 11.23
CA SER A 378 -14.20 12.30 10.52
C SER A 378 -15.42 11.39 10.62
N ALA A 379 -16.04 11.28 11.80
CA ALA A 379 -17.27 10.51 11.93
C ALA A 379 -18.40 11.08 11.06
N SER A 380 -18.56 12.41 11.00
CA SER A 380 -19.55 13.06 10.14
C SER A 380 -19.28 12.82 8.65
N THR A 381 -18.04 13.04 8.20
CA THR A 381 -17.66 12.84 6.79
C THR A 381 -17.83 11.38 6.35
N ILE A 382 -17.46 10.41 7.21
CA ILE A 382 -17.63 8.99 6.90
C ILE A 382 -19.11 8.59 6.90
N ASP A 383 -19.94 9.21 7.76
CA ASP A 383 -21.40 8.99 7.74
C ASP A 383 -22.05 9.50 6.45
N GLU A 384 -21.60 10.62 5.90
CA GLU A 384 -22.04 11.10 4.59
C GLU A 384 -21.67 10.14 3.46
N ILE A 385 -20.46 9.57 3.50
CA ILE A 385 -20.02 8.56 2.52
C ILE A 385 -20.87 7.30 2.62
N PHE A 386 -21.10 6.81 3.85
CA PHE A 386 -21.98 5.68 4.10
C PHE A 386 -23.37 5.88 3.49
N LYS A 387 -24.00 7.04 3.72
CA LYS A 387 -25.32 7.39 3.14
C LYS A 387 -25.31 7.49 1.62
N ARG A 388 -24.21 7.94 1.02
CA ARG A 388 -24.08 8.06 -0.44
C ARG A 388 -23.99 6.70 -1.13
N VAL A 389 -23.63 5.62 -0.43
CA VAL A 389 -23.65 4.27 -1.02
C VAL A 389 -25.06 3.86 -1.43
N GLU A 390 -26.09 4.17 -0.63
CA GLU A 390 -27.50 3.88 -0.98
C GLU A 390 -27.92 4.62 -2.25
N VAL A 391 -27.47 5.86 -2.44
CA VAL A 391 -27.74 6.64 -3.67
C VAL A 391 -27.06 6.01 -4.89
N ALA A 392 -25.83 5.51 -4.74
CA ALA A 392 -25.13 4.80 -5.81
C ALA A 392 -25.81 3.46 -6.12
N ALA A 393 -26.31 2.75 -5.11
CA ALA A 393 -27.07 1.52 -5.26
C ALA A 393 -28.36 1.74 -6.05
N ALA A 394 -29.14 2.77 -5.72
CA ALA A 394 -30.38 3.13 -6.42
C ALA A 394 -30.15 3.48 -7.91
N ARG A 395 -28.94 3.86 -8.30
CA ARG A 395 -28.54 4.15 -9.68
C ARG A 395 -27.87 2.97 -10.39
N GLY A 396 -27.87 1.79 -9.78
CA GLY A 396 -27.27 0.58 -10.33
C GLY A 396 -25.75 0.57 -10.30
N TYR A 397 -25.13 1.19 -9.29
CA TYR A 397 -23.68 1.17 -9.08
C TYR A 397 -22.88 1.66 -10.30
N ARG A 398 -23.24 2.83 -10.84
CA ARG A 398 -22.50 3.46 -11.94
C ARG A 398 -21.03 3.63 -11.58
N GLU A 399 -20.15 3.26 -12.51
CA GLU A 399 -18.70 3.29 -12.30
C GLU A 399 -18.19 4.65 -11.81
N SER A 400 -18.64 5.75 -12.44
CA SER A 400 -18.27 7.11 -12.03
C SER A 400 -18.64 7.42 -10.57
N ASP A 401 -19.81 6.97 -10.13
CA ASP A 401 -20.33 7.24 -8.79
C ASP A 401 -19.55 6.42 -7.75
N VAL A 402 -19.24 5.16 -8.06
CA VAL A 402 -18.48 4.27 -7.17
C VAL A 402 -17.01 4.66 -7.09
N LEU A 403 -16.37 5.04 -8.20
CA LEU A 403 -14.99 5.54 -8.18
C LEU A 403 -14.87 6.85 -7.40
N LEU A 404 -15.86 7.76 -7.53
CA LEU A 404 -15.90 8.98 -6.73
C LEU A 404 -16.12 8.67 -5.24
N LEU A 405 -17.02 7.73 -4.91
CA LEU A 405 -17.19 7.22 -3.55
C LEU A 405 -15.89 6.68 -2.97
N MET A 406 -15.15 5.87 -3.73
CA MET A 406 -13.86 5.33 -3.33
C MET A 406 -12.83 6.43 -3.07
N SER A 407 -12.76 7.43 -3.95
CA SER A 407 -11.87 8.59 -3.79
C SER A 407 -12.18 9.36 -2.51
N ASP A 408 -13.44 9.69 -2.29
CA ASP A 408 -13.88 10.42 -1.09
C ASP A 408 -13.66 9.62 0.19
N TYR A 409 -13.91 8.31 0.15
CA TYR A 409 -13.61 7.39 1.23
C TYR A 409 -12.12 7.38 1.58
N ASN A 410 -11.25 7.29 0.56
CA ASN A 410 -9.81 7.31 0.79
C ASN A 410 -9.35 8.63 1.43
N ALA A 411 -9.82 9.77 0.93
CA ALA A 411 -9.51 11.08 1.49
C ALA A 411 -10.00 11.23 2.95
N ALA A 412 -11.21 10.73 3.26
CA ALA A 412 -11.77 10.78 4.60
C ALA A 412 -10.97 9.93 5.60
N ILE A 413 -10.54 8.73 5.21
CA ILE A 413 -9.74 7.83 6.06
C ILE A 413 -8.34 8.38 6.30
N GLU A 414 -7.66 8.91 5.28
CA GLU A 414 -6.31 9.48 5.44
C GLU A 414 -6.30 10.69 6.37
N ARG A 415 -7.36 11.52 6.34
CA ARG A 415 -7.52 12.65 7.25
C ARG A 415 -7.92 12.24 8.66
N ALA A 416 -8.57 11.10 8.84
CA ALA A 416 -9.12 10.71 10.13
C ALA A 416 -8.02 10.52 11.18
N PRO A 417 -8.21 10.82 12.46
CA PRO A 417 -7.26 10.40 13.49
C PRO A 417 -7.27 8.87 13.64
N THR A 418 -6.14 8.28 14.03
CA THR A 418 -6.08 6.86 14.40
C THR A 418 -7.05 6.60 15.54
N THR A 419 -7.85 5.54 15.43
CA THR A 419 -8.79 5.15 16.48
C THR A 419 -8.05 4.82 17.78
N LEU A 420 -8.68 5.10 18.92
CA LEU A 420 -8.09 4.73 20.21
C LEU A 420 -8.10 3.20 20.35
N PRO A 421 -6.97 2.52 20.61
CA PRO A 421 -6.86 1.06 20.50
C PRO A 421 -7.80 0.27 21.42
N TRP A 422 -8.19 0.86 22.55
CA TRP A 422 -9.13 0.24 23.49
C TRP A 422 -10.60 0.39 23.05
N VAL A 423 -10.93 1.37 22.21
CA VAL A 423 -12.31 1.61 21.75
C VAL A 423 -12.83 0.39 20.99
N TYR A 424 -12.06 -0.14 20.04
CA TYR A 424 -12.46 -1.34 19.30
C TYR A 424 -12.67 -2.55 20.23
N LYS A 425 -11.75 -2.77 21.18
CA LYS A 425 -11.87 -3.89 22.13
C LYS A 425 -13.14 -3.81 22.97
N LEU A 426 -13.61 -2.62 23.32
CA LEU A 426 -14.84 -2.43 24.09
C LEU A 426 -16.11 -2.45 23.24
N SER A 427 -16.06 -1.92 22.01
CA SER A 427 -17.25 -1.74 21.18
C SER A 427 -17.52 -2.86 20.18
N HIS A 428 -16.52 -3.69 19.83
CA HIS A 428 -16.63 -4.65 18.72
C HIS A 428 -17.82 -5.63 18.86
N ALA A 429 -18.11 -6.14 20.06
CA ALA A 429 -19.22 -7.08 20.25
C ALA A 429 -20.59 -6.43 19.97
N GLY A 430 -20.83 -5.22 20.49
CA GLY A 430 -22.05 -4.47 20.22
C GLY A 430 -22.13 -3.96 18.78
N LEU A 431 -20.99 -3.63 18.17
CA LEU A 431 -20.90 -3.18 16.79
C LEU A 431 -21.19 -4.31 15.80
N ASN A 432 -20.62 -5.51 16.02
CA ASN A 432 -20.95 -6.74 15.28
C ASN A 432 -22.47 -6.98 15.26
N LYS A 433 -23.12 -6.90 16.43
CA LYS A 433 -24.57 -7.13 16.53
C LYS A 433 -25.38 -6.11 15.73
N ARG A 434 -25.01 -4.83 15.80
CA ARG A 434 -25.69 -3.75 15.05
C ARG A 434 -25.46 -3.86 13.55
N TRP A 435 -24.25 -4.27 13.13
CA TRP A 435 -23.93 -4.52 11.72
C TRP A 435 -24.76 -5.67 11.15
N GLN A 436 -24.86 -6.79 11.86
CA GLN A 436 -25.68 -7.92 11.43
C GLN A 436 -27.16 -7.52 11.29
N ALA A 437 -27.70 -6.81 12.28
CA ALA A 437 -29.08 -6.31 12.20
C ALA A 437 -29.30 -5.34 11.02
N TYR A 438 -28.31 -4.51 10.70
CA TYR A 438 -28.36 -3.61 9.54
C TYR A 438 -28.41 -4.40 8.22
N ILE A 439 -27.55 -5.40 8.06
CA ILE A 439 -27.51 -6.24 6.86
C ILE A 439 -28.81 -7.04 6.71
N GLU A 440 -29.31 -7.65 7.79
CA GLU A 440 -30.59 -8.37 7.79
C GLU A 440 -31.76 -7.46 7.34
N ALA A 441 -31.83 -6.24 7.88
CA ALA A 441 -32.86 -5.28 7.50
C ALA A 441 -32.76 -4.85 6.02
N LYS A 442 -31.54 -4.63 5.53
CA LYS A 442 -31.28 -4.25 4.13
C LYS A 442 -31.71 -5.36 3.17
N LEU A 443 -31.38 -6.62 3.49
CA LEU A 443 -31.80 -7.78 2.71
C LEU A 443 -33.33 -7.91 2.66
N LEU A 444 -34.01 -7.75 3.80
CA LEU A 444 -35.48 -7.79 3.87
C LEU A 444 -36.16 -6.68 3.05
N GLY A 445 -35.57 -5.48 2.99
CA GLY A 445 -36.04 -4.38 2.15
C GLY A 445 -35.94 -4.68 0.65
N ASP A 446 -34.80 -5.25 0.22
CA ASP A 446 -34.57 -5.66 -1.17
C ASP A 446 -35.54 -6.76 -1.65
N PHE A 447 -35.96 -7.66 -0.75
CA PHE A 447 -36.96 -8.70 -1.08
C PHE A 447 -38.37 -8.11 -1.24
N SER A 448 -38.72 -7.06 -0.50
CA SER A 448 -40.01 -6.38 -0.62
C SER A 448 -40.17 -5.68 -1.98
N GLU A 449 -39.14 -4.96 -2.44
CA GLU A 449 -39.19 -4.20 -3.70
C GLU A 449 -39.14 -5.08 -4.96
N LYS A 450 -38.56 -6.29 -4.89
CA LYS A 450 -38.54 -7.25 -6.01
C LYS A 450 -39.82 -8.10 -6.15
N SER A 451 -40.72 -8.03 -5.17
CA SER A 451 -41.97 -8.83 -5.11
C SER A 451 -43.24 -8.07 -5.53
N THR A 452 -43.09 -6.80 -5.91
CA THR A 452 -44.11 -5.91 -6.49
C THR A 452 -43.73 -5.53 -7.89
#